data_AF-A0A383UJW2-F1
#
_entry.id   AF-A0A383UJW2-F1
#
_cell.length_a   1.000
_cell.length_b   1.000
_cell.length_c   1.000
_cell.angle_alpha   90.00
_cell.angle_beta   90.00
_cell.angle_gamma   90.00
#
_symmetry.space_group_name_H-M   'P 1'
#
loop_
_entity.id
_entity.type
_entity.pdbx_description
1 polymer ?
#
loop_
_entity_poly.entity_id
_entity_poly.type
_entity_poly.pdbx_seq_one_letter_code
_entity_poly.pdbx_strand_id
1 'polypeptide(L)'
;MKTLSTCVAACLCLLPTTIAAYSQKGDFFCGHKKVPFADVQSSAKRACKSLRNVENSHTLPAAYSGTLTLNIDDAILFSWPIEKNSGTHSEVFDKFRVVINAKCKLIGVVMKNKVSGDKRCIQSVNSPLTLSLSTATNKNEKPNIYGYHCRDRLITQKIAQVTKAQANKIKKLGISYHDSISAAEKLILNKMFKTQVTLFPIDMSNSPSKRPSMSNSPYQVVLNQLFDIRGMVHKVKDKWIACEEVWYVKEDKPILSSLGVNSMGELRPKNLRAHTCGALEFSATSINSHLHAACHALQGQTTAEPNDHDKYPLMTQSHSLQESGPTLMWPLRLPEEATYNIHERQSNTCMIFINKACRLVGVFRHTPNGDIPCLQSKILSRSRIR
;
A
#
# COMPACT_ATOMS: atom_id res chain seq x y z
N MET A 1 10.81 64.47 32.90
CA MET A 1 10.22 63.15 33.20
C MET A 1 9.27 62.75 32.07
N LYS A 2 9.75 61.92 31.14
CA LYS A 2 8.95 61.20 30.14
C LYS A 2 9.65 59.86 29.90
N THR A 3 8.89 58.80 30.04
CA THR A 3 9.25 57.39 29.88
C THR A 3 9.43 57.05 28.40
N LEU A 4 10.57 56.44 28.02
CA LEU A 4 10.72 55.61 26.82
C LEU A 4 10.68 54.16 27.32
N SER A 5 9.59 53.39 27.15
CA SER A 5 9.06 52.78 25.92
C SER A 5 10.05 51.83 25.23
N THR A 6 9.94 50.57 25.66
CA THR A 6 10.21 49.31 24.97
C THR A 6 10.26 49.35 23.43
N CYS A 7 11.29 48.71 22.85
CA CYS A 7 11.17 47.70 21.79
C CYS A 7 12.56 47.20 21.35
N VAL A 8 13.16 46.26 22.11
CA VAL A 8 14.15 45.34 21.55
C VAL A 8 13.36 44.12 21.09
N ALA A 9 12.81 44.19 19.87
CA ALA A 9 12.28 43.02 19.19
C ALA A 9 13.47 42.17 18.73
N ALA A 10 13.99 41.36 19.66
CA ALA A 10 14.93 40.31 19.34
C ALA A 10 14.25 39.36 18.34
N CYS A 11 14.88 39.25 17.17
CA CYS A 11 14.51 38.41 16.05
C CYS A 11 14.66 36.92 16.45
N LEU A 12 13.72 36.42 17.26
CA LEU A 12 13.51 34.98 17.45
C LEU A 12 12.81 34.47 16.20
N CYS A 13 13.62 34.13 15.20
CA CYS A 13 13.24 33.25 14.11
C CYS A 13 12.72 31.95 14.73
N LEU A 14 11.39 31.86 14.87
CA LEU A 14 10.68 30.60 15.06
C LEU A 14 10.91 29.79 13.78
N LEU A 15 12.04 29.09 13.69
CA LEU A 15 12.14 27.90 12.86
C LEU A 15 11.10 26.94 13.43
N PRO A 16 10.04 26.58 12.69
CA PRO A 16 9.24 25.43 13.09
C PRO A 16 10.18 24.24 12.98
N THR A 17 10.69 23.77 14.12
CA THR A 17 11.32 22.46 14.23
C THR A 17 10.23 21.41 14.06
N THR A 18 9.79 21.22 12.81
CA THR A 18 9.11 20.00 12.40
C THR A 18 10.13 18.88 12.48
N ILE A 19 10.34 18.35 13.68
CA ILE A 19 10.98 17.04 13.86
C ILE A 19 9.91 16.01 13.49
N ALA A 20 9.62 15.93 12.19
CA ALA A 20 9.00 14.76 11.63
C ALA A 20 10.09 13.69 11.64
N ALA A 21 9.94 12.67 12.48
CA ALA A 21 10.75 11.46 12.42
C ALA A 21 10.50 10.78 11.07
N TYR A 22 11.20 11.23 10.04
CA TYR A 22 11.28 10.59 8.74
C TYR A 22 12.15 9.35 8.92
N SER A 23 11.54 8.22 9.26
CA SER A 23 12.05 6.99 8.66
C SER A 23 11.96 7.21 7.16
N GLN A 24 13.12 7.40 6.51
CA GLN A 24 13.15 7.71 5.08
C GLN A 24 12.56 6.50 4.34
N LYS A 25 11.31 6.66 3.93
CA LYS A 25 10.53 5.64 3.24
C LYS A 25 11.15 5.44 1.86
N GLY A 26 11.61 4.22 1.58
CA GLY A 26 12.21 3.86 0.31
C GLY A 26 11.20 3.37 -0.72
N ASP A 27 11.74 2.82 -1.79
CA ASP A 27 10.99 2.27 -2.92
C ASP A 27 10.18 1.02 -2.51
N PHE A 28 9.21 0.65 -3.36
CA PHE A 28 8.41 -0.54 -3.16
C PHE A 28 8.93 -1.70 -4.01
N PHE A 29 8.92 -2.89 -3.43
CA PHE A 29 9.29 -4.12 -4.12
C PHE A 29 8.05 -5.02 -4.27
N CYS A 30 7.65 -5.23 -5.53
CA CYS A 30 6.49 -6.01 -5.94
C CYS A 30 6.95 -7.27 -6.69
N GLY A 31 7.19 -8.37 -5.96
CA GLY A 31 7.82 -9.54 -6.53
C GLY A 31 9.24 -9.22 -7.00
N HIS A 32 9.50 -9.29 -8.31
CA HIS A 32 10.80 -8.94 -8.89
C HIS A 32 10.91 -7.48 -9.34
N LYS A 33 9.81 -6.72 -9.37
CA LYS A 33 9.85 -5.33 -9.82
C LYS A 33 10.03 -4.36 -8.67
N LYS A 34 10.96 -3.42 -8.84
CA LYS A 34 11.11 -2.23 -8.02
C LYS A 34 10.20 -1.12 -8.56
N VAL A 35 9.42 -0.50 -7.69
CA VAL A 35 8.49 0.59 -7.99
C VAL A 35 8.97 1.82 -7.22
N PRO A 36 9.40 2.89 -7.90
CA PRO A 36 9.90 4.09 -7.24
C PRO A 36 8.87 4.72 -6.29
N PHE A 37 9.33 5.19 -5.13
CA PHE A 37 8.46 5.87 -4.16
C PHE A 37 7.78 7.12 -4.76
N ALA A 38 8.46 7.83 -5.67
CA ALA A 38 7.92 9.00 -6.36
C ALA A 38 6.70 8.67 -7.24
N ASP A 39 6.74 7.54 -7.96
CA ASP A 39 5.61 7.07 -8.79
C ASP A 39 4.42 6.69 -7.91
N VAL A 40 4.68 6.03 -6.77
CA VAL A 40 3.65 5.71 -5.77
C VAL A 40 3.02 6.97 -5.21
N GLN A 41 3.84 7.95 -4.81
CA GLN A 41 3.34 9.19 -4.22
C GLN A 41 2.52 10.02 -5.21
N SER A 42 2.98 10.14 -6.46
CA SER A 42 2.24 10.84 -7.52
C SER A 42 0.91 10.14 -7.85
N SER A 43 0.92 8.81 -7.95
CA SER A 43 -0.28 8.01 -8.19
C SER A 43 -1.26 8.08 -7.02
N ALA A 44 -0.79 8.10 -5.76
CA ALA A 44 -1.65 8.28 -4.59
C ALA A 44 -2.32 9.66 -4.56
N LYS A 45 -1.60 10.72 -4.98
CA LYS A 45 -2.18 12.07 -5.13
C LYS A 45 -3.25 12.09 -6.23
N ARG A 46 -2.98 11.46 -7.38
CA ARG A 46 -3.97 11.31 -8.47
C ARG A 46 -5.19 10.51 -8.01
N ALA A 47 -4.98 9.40 -7.31
CA ALA A 47 -6.04 8.61 -6.70
C ALA A 47 -6.92 9.45 -5.77
N CYS A 48 -6.32 10.27 -4.90
CA CYS A 48 -7.07 11.16 -4.01
C CYS A 48 -7.87 12.21 -4.78
N LYS A 49 -7.26 12.90 -5.75
CA LYS A 49 -7.96 13.88 -6.60
C LYS A 49 -9.13 13.22 -7.34
N SER A 50 -8.89 12.03 -7.86
CA SER A 50 -9.87 11.23 -8.58
C SER A 50 -11.00 10.74 -7.69
N LEU A 51 -10.69 10.30 -6.47
CA LEU A 51 -11.70 9.95 -5.48
C LEU A 51 -12.62 11.14 -5.21
N ARG A 52 -12.08 12.36 -5.25
CA ARG A 52 -12.82 13.59 -4.98
C ARG A 52 -13.73 14.05 -6.12
N ASN A 53 -13.26 14.00 -7.37
CA ASN A 53 -13.82 14.81 -8.46
C ASN A 53 -14.31 14.01 -9.69
N VAL A 54 -14.63 12.71 -9.55
CA VAL A 54 -14.83 11.84 -10.73
C VAL A 54 -16.26 11.34 -10.93
N GLU A 55 -16.66 11.30 -12.21
CA GLU A 55 -17.91 10.71 -12.70
C GLU A 55 -18.16 9.30 -12.20
N ASN A 56 -19.45 8.97 -12.09
CA ASN A 56 -19.90 7.63 -11.72
C ASN A 56 -19.51 6.56 -12.75
N SER A 57 -19.39 6.95 -14.03
CA SER A 57 -18.99 6.10 -15.15
C SER A 57 -17.54 5.60 -15.08
N HIS A 58 -16.69 6.27 -14.29
CA HIS A 58 -15.30 5.88 -14.11
C HIS A 58 -15.18 4.82 -13.01
N THR A 59 -14.51 3.73 -13.34
CA THR A 59 -14.30 2.58 -12.44
C THR A 59 -13.22 2.81 -11.38
N LEU A 60 -12.50 3.93 -11.45
CA LEU A 60 -11.38 4.25 -10.57
C LEU A 60 -11.56 5.60 -9.87
N PRO A 61 -11.10 5.75 -8.62
CA PRO A 61 -10.50 4.71 -7.78
C PRO A 61 -11.53 3.64 -7.41
N ALA A 62 -11.10 2.39 -7.43
CA ALA A 62 -11.98 1.26 -7.17
C ALA A 62 -12.01 0.92 -5.68
N ALA A 63 -13.13 0.39 -5.20
CA ALA A 63 -13.20 -0.15 -3.85
C ALA A 63 -12.24 -1.34 -3.68
N TYR A 64 -11.47 -1.34 -2.61
CA TYR A 64 -10.43 -2.35 -2.36
C TYR A 64 -10.59 -2.95 -0.98
N SER A 65 -10.73 -4.27 -0.90
CA SER A 65 -10.69 -4.99 0.37
C SER A 65 -9.25 -5.27 0.77
N GLY A 66 -8.83 -4.67 1.88
CA GLY A 66 -7.48 -4.84 2.45
C GLY A 66 -7.30 -6.10 3.29
N THR A 67 -8.31 -6.96 3.41
CA THR A 67 -8.32 -8.05 4.42
C THR A 67 -7.17 -9.03 4.24
N LEU A 68 -6.95 -9.51 3.01
CA LEU A 68 -5.95 -10.53 2.72
C LEU A 68 -4.53 -9.97 2.52
N THR A 69 -4.41 -8.71 2.10
CA THR A 69 -3.13 -8.11 1.70
C THR A 69 -2.58 -7.14 2.73
N LEU A 70 -3.44 -6.39 3.40
CA LEU A 70 -3.07 -5.28 4.28
C LEU A 70 -3.53 -5.50 5.73
N ASN A 71 -4.16 -6.65 6.03
CA ASN A 71 -4.74 -6.97 7.33
C ASN A 71 -5.74 -5.91 7.83
N ILE A 72 -6.59 -5.41 6.92
CA ILE A 72 -7.65 -4.44 7.21
C ILE A 72 -8.99 -5.09 6.82
N ASP A 73 -9.80 -5.44 7.82
CA ASP A 73 -11.10 -6.11 7.66
C ASP A 73 -12.30 -5.23 8.05
N ASP A 74 -12.04 -4.09 8.67
CA ASP A 74 -13.03 -3.18 9.25
C ASP A 74 -13.20 -1.86 8.46
N ALA A 75 -12.55 -1.74 7.30
CA ALA A 75 -12.66 -0.60 6.39
C ALA A 75 -12.54 -1.03 4.92
N ILE A 76 -13.14 -0.25 4.03
CA ILE A 76 -12.86 -0.34 2.59
C ILE A 76 -11.84 0.73 2.22
N LEU A 77 -10.87 0.33 1.39
CA LEU A 77 -9.83 1.20 0.86
C LEU A 77 -10.13 1.51 -0.62
N PHE A 78 -9.30 2.34 -1.24
CA PHE A 78 -9.45 2.74 -2.63
C PHE A 78 -8.16 2.46 -3.40
N SER A 79 -8.25 1.66 -4.47
CA SER A 79 -7.12 1.31 -5.33
C SER A 79 -7.05 2.18 -6.59
N TRP A 80 -5.82 2.47 -7.02
CA TRP A 80 -5.54 3.23 -8.25
C TRP A 80 -4.28 2.68 -8.94
N PRO A 81 -4.24 2.59 -10.28
CA PRO A 81 -3.06 2.15 -11.02
C PRO A 81 -1.83 3.00 -10.73
N ILE A 82 -0.66 2.36 -10.59
CA ILE A 82 0.60 3.10 -10.53
C ILE A 82 0.99 3.48 -11.96
N GLU A 83 1.15 4.78 -12.18
CA GLU A 83 1.63 5.32 -13.45
C GLU A 83 3.09 5.73 -13.28
N LYS A 84 3.92 5.32 -14.24
CA LYS A 84 5.31 5.75 -14.32
C LYS A 84 5.34 7.21 -14.78
N ASN A 85 6.01 8.05 -14.02
CA ASN A 85 6.17 9.46 -14.37
C ASN A 85 7.31 9.62 -15.39
N SER A 86 7.06 9.30 -16.66
CA SER A 86 8.04 9.39 -17.76
C SER A 86 7.91 10.63 -18.65
N GLY A 87 7.28 11.71 -18.18
CA GLY A 87 7.10 12.92 -18.98
C GLY A 87 5.95 12.77 -19.98
N THR A 88 6.23 12.77 -21.28
CA THR A 88 5.24 12.87 -22.37
C THR A 88 4.38 11.62 -22.57
N HIS A 89 4.73 10.48 -21.97
CA HIS A 89 3.93 9.25 -22.01
C HIS A 89 3.81 8.65 -20.61
N SER A 90 2.58 8.42 -20.14
CA SER A 90 2.29 7.68 -18.91
C SER A 90 2.27 6.18 -19.22
N GLU A 91 3.34 5.46 -18.88
CA GLU A 91 3.32 4.00 -18.91
C GLU A 91 2.63 3.51 -17.62
N VAL A 92 1.51 2.79 -17.75
CA VAL A 92 0.79 2.25 -16.60
C VAL A 92 1.45 0.95 -16.17
N PHE A 93 1.84 0.84 -14.89
CA PHE A 93 2.13 -0.46 -14.31
C PHE A 93 0.82 -1.23 -14.14
N ASP A 94 0.41 -1.92 -15.20
CA ASP A 94 -0.93 -2.51 -15.36
C ASP A 94 -1.39 -3.38 -14.16
N LYS A 95 -0.44 -4.00 -13.45
CA LYS A 95 -0.71 -4.87 -12.30
C LYS A 95 -0.46 -4.24 -10.94
N PHE A 96 0.13 -3.06 -10.84
CA PHE A 96 0.42 -2.43 -9.54
C PHE A 96 -0.62 -1.39 -9.20
N ARG A 97 -1.04 -1.38 -7.93
CA ARG A 97 -1.99 -0.42 -7.40
C ARG A 97 -1.42 0.26 -6.17
N VAL A 98 -1.53 1.58 -6.11
CA VAL A 98 -1.53 2.26 -4.82
C VAL A 98 -2.87 2.00 -4.13
N VAL A 99 -2.85 1.89 -2.81
CA VAL A 99 -4.04 1.75 -1.99
C VAL A 99 -4.07 2.90 -0.99
N ILE A 100 -5.13 3.70 -1.02
CA ILE A 100 -5.36 4.84 -0.12
C ILE A 100 -6.61 4.59 0.73
N ASN A 101 -6.71 5.22 1.89
CA ASN A 101 -7.96 5.25 2.67
C ASN A 101 -8.85 6.44 2.27
N ALA A 102 -10.03 6.54 2.89
CA ALA A 102 -10.99 7.62 2.69
C ALA A 102 -10.42 9.04 2.93
N LYS A 103 -9.40 9.16 3.79
CA LYS A 103 -8.70 10.42 4.12
C LYS A 103 -7.48 10.68 3.22
N CYS A 104 -7.40 10.00 2.07
CA CYS A 104 -6.29 10.11 1.12
C CYS A 104 -4.90 9.76 1.67
N LYS A 105 -4.82 8.98 2.75
CA LYS A 105 -3.55 8.47 3.26
C LYS A 105 -3.14 7.24 2.48
N LEU A 106 -1.89 7.21 1.99
CA LEU A 106 -1.29 6.00 1.41
C LEU A 106 -1.19 4.91 2.47
N ILE A 107 -1.86 3.78 2.22
CA ILE A 107 -1.84 2.59 3.07
C ILE A 107 -0.78 1.59 2.59
N GLY A 108 -0.60 1.46 1.28
CA GLY A 108 0.42 0.58 0.72
C GLY A 108 0.34 0.44 -0.78
N VAL A 109 1.10 -0.52 -1.30
CA VAL A 109 1.10 -0.90 -2.71
C VAL A 109 0.81 -2.39 -2.81
N VAL A 110 -0.02 -2.77 -3.76
CA VAL A 110 -0.38 -4.16 -4.04
C VAL A 110 -0.16 -4.50 -5.51
N MET A 111 0.18 -5.76 -5.76
CA MET A 111 0.27 -6.35 -7.08
C MET A 111 -0.96 -7.22 -7.31
N LYS A 112 -1.77 -6.86 -8.32
CA LYS A 112 -2.93 -7.61 -8.77
C LYS A 112 -2.52 -8.96 -9.35
N ASN A 113 -3.19 -10.03 -8.95
CA ASN A 113 -2.99 -11.36 -9.54
C ASN A 113 -4.30 -12.17 -9.51
N LYS A 114 -4.85 -12.44 -10.71
CA LYS A 114 -6.14 -13.11 -10.89
C LYS A 114 -6.17 -14.58 -10.44
N VAL A 115 -5.01 -15.23 -10.34
CA VAL A 115 -4.92 -16.69 -10.08
C VAL A 115 -4.67 -16.96 -8.59
N SER A 116 -3.74 -16.23 -7.98
CA SER A 116 -3.30 -16.47 -6.60
C SER A 116 -3.78 -15.42 -5.60
N GLY A 117 -4.64 -14.50 -6.04
CA GLY A 117 -5.03 -13.32 -5.28
C GLY A 117 -3.93 -12.26 -5.25
N ASP A 118 -4.32 -11.04 -4.86
CA ASP A 118 -3.41 -9.91 -4.77
C ASP A 118 -2.29 -10.15 -3.75
N LYS A 119 -1.14 -9.52 -4.00
CA LYS A 119 0.03 -9.60 -3.10
C LYS A 119 0.47 -8.21 -2.68
N ARG A 120 0.71 -8.04 -1.39
CA ARG A 120 1.30 -6.82 -0.84
C ARG A 120 2.73 -6.63 -1.34
N CYS A 121 3.07 -5.42 -1.74
CA CYS A 121 4.44 -5.02 -2.01
C CYS A 121 5.11 -4.50 -0.74
N ILE A 122 6.42 -4.71 -0.65
CA ILE A 122 7.20 -4.34 0.53
C ILE A 122 7.81 -2.96 0.31
N GLN A 123 7.55 -2.04 1.23
CA GLN A 123 8.25 -0.77 1.27
C GLN A 123 9.61 -0.96 1.93
N SER A 124 10.68 -0.58 1.24
CA SER A 124 12.00 -0.60 1.86
C SER A 124 12.18 0.56 2.84
N VAL A 125 13.05 0.35 3.82
CA VAL A 125 13.54 1.39 4.72
C VAL A 125 15.06 1.47 4.65
N ASN A 126 15.61 2.56 5.16
CA ASN A 126 17.04 2.69 5.35
C ASN A 126 17.60 1.57 6.25
N SER A 127 18.84 1.15 5.97
CA SER A 127 19.54 0.16 6.80
C SER A 127 19.63 0.62 8.26
N PRO A 128 19.61 -0.30 9.24
CA PRO A 128 19.85 0.04 10.65
C PRO A 128 21.14 0.83 10.88
N LEU A 129 22.17 0.63 10.04
CA LEU A 129 23.44 1.35 10.11
C LEU A 129 23.31 2.84 9.76
N THR A 130 22.35 3.23 8.93
CA THR A 130 22.07 4.64 8.60
C THR A 130 21.01 5.26 9.52
N LEU A 131 20.17 4.43 10.16
CA LEU A 131 19.19 4.86 11.17
C LEU A 131 19.86 5.27 12.50
N SER A 132 20.97 4.62 12.91
CA SER A 132 21.65 4.98 14.16
C SER A 132 22.31 6.36 14.11
N LEU A 133 22.53 6.93 12.93
CA LEU A 133 23.08 8.29 12.76
C LEU A 133 22.00 9.38 12.74
N SER A 134 20.71 9.06 12.58
CA SER A 134 19.71 10.07 12.21
C SER A 134 18.61 10.38 13.22
N THR A 135 18.21 9.50 14.16
CA THR A 135 17.26 9.90 15.22
C THR A 135 17.14 8.87 16.34
N ALA A 136 17.32 9.32 17.58
CA ALA A 136 16.80 8.66 18.78
C ALA A 136 15.34 9.09 18.98
N THR A 137 14.36 8.34 18.45
CA THR A 137 12.96 8.42 18.94
C THR A 137 12.22 7.10 18.75
N ASN A 138 11.89 6.49 19.89
CA ASN A 138 10.62 5.84 20.24
C ASN A 138 9.89 5.02 19.16
N LYS A 139 10.55 3.96 18.67
CA LYS A 139 10.03 2.58 18.60
C LYS A 139 11.25 1.70 18.37
N ASN A 140 11.60 0.84 19.33
CA ASN A 140 12.75 -0.08 19.29
C ASN A 140 12.60 -1.21 18.25
N GLU A 141 11.92 -0.95 17.12
CA GLU A 141 11.68 -1.98 16.12
C GLU A 141 12.82 -1.99 15.10
N LYS A 142 13.77 -2.88 15.32
CA LYS A 142 14.91 -3.07 14.43
C LYS A 142 14.41 -3.55 13.06
N PRO A 143 14.73 -2.86 11.96
CA PRO A 143 14.40 -3.33 10.62
C PRO A 143 14.93 -4.74 10.38
N ASN A 144 14.15 -5.54 9.64
CA ASN A 144 14.51 -6.90 9.24
C ASN A 144 14.96 -6.90 7.79
N ILE A 145 15.85 -7.82 7.43
CA ILE A 145 16.22 -8.06 6.03
C ILE A 145 15.07 -8.81 5.36
N TYR A 146 14.43 -8.18 4.39
CA TYR A 146 13.44 -8.85 3.53
C TYR A 146 14.12 -9.76 2.51
N GLY A 147 15.25 -9.30 1.95
CA GLY A 147 16.00 -10.00 0.93
C GLY A 147 17.08 -9.13 0.29
N TYR A 148 17.52 -9.54 -0.90
CA TYR A 148 18.61 -8.92 -1.65
C TYR A 148 18.14 -8.60 -3.05
N HIS A 149 18.26 -7.33 -3.45
CA HIS A 149 17.97 -6.86 -4.78
C HIS A 149 19.23 -6.95 -5.65
N CYS A 150 19.26 -7.93 -6.55
CA CYS A 150 20.34 -8.19 -7.48
C CYS A 150 19.89 -7.81 -8.89
N ARG A 151 20.42 -6.71 -9.44
CA ARG A 151 20.07 -6.17 -10.77
C ARG A 151 18.57 -5.86 -10.93
N ASP A 152 17.80 -6.86 -11.37
CA ASP A 152 16.38 -6.80 -11.71
C ASP A 152 15.56 -7.84 -10.92
N ARG A 153 16.17 -8.48 -9.91
CA ARG A 153 15.53 -9.53 -9.12
C ARG A 153 15.68 -9.29 -7.63
N LEU A 154 14.57 -9.39 -6.93
CA LEU A 154 14.55 -9.53 -5.49
C LEU A 154 14.59 -11.00 -5.09
N ILE A 155 15.65 -11.39 -4.38
CA ILE A 155 15.82 -12.71 -3.79
C ILE A 155 15.50 -12.61 -2.32
N THR A 156 14.43 -13.28 -1.88
CA THR A 156 13.96 -13.16 -0.50
C THR A 156 14.94 -13.82 0.47
N GLN A 157 14.94 -13.33 1.72
CA GLN A 157 15.72 -13.92 2.79
C GLN A 157 15.38 -15.40 2.99
N LYS A 158 14.13 -15.82 2.72
CA LYS A 158 13.72 -17.24 2.76
C LYS A 158 14.55 -18.11 1.79
N ILE A 159 14.76 -17.66 0.56
CA ILE A 159 15.56 -18.38 -0.43
C ILE A 159 17.02 -18.47 0.05
N ALA A 160 17.58 -17.34 0.50
CA ALA A 160 18.96 -17.31 1.00
C ALA A 160 19.17 -18.25 2.21
N GLN A 161 18.18 -18.35 3.11
CA GLN A 161 18.23 -19.28 4.24
C GLN A 161 18.14 -20.76 3.82
N VAL A 162 17.35 -21.09 2.79
CA VAL A 162 17.32 -22.44 2.21
C VAL A 162 18.70 -22.81 1.65
N THR A 163 19.35 -21.89 0.92
CA THR A 163 20.72 -22.10 0.42
C THR A 163 21.73 -22.26 1.55
N LYS A 164 21.66 -21.46 2.63
CA LYS A 164 22.48 -21.66 3.85
C LYS A 164 22.27 -23.05 4.45
N ALA A 165 21.03 -23.52 4.56
CA ALA A 165 20.72 -24.84 5.09
C ALA A 165 21.31 -25.97 4.23
N GLN A 166 21.24 -25.83 2.91
CA GLN A 166 21.87 -26.77 1.96
C GLN A 166 23.40 -26.77 2.11
N ALA A 167 24.03 -25.59 2.16
CA ALA A 167 25.47 -25.45 2.36
C ALA A 167 25.93 -26.12 3.66
N ASN A 168 25.19 -25.91 4.76
CA ASN A 168 25.45 -26.58 6.04
C ASN A 168 25.32 -28.09 5.96
N LYS A 169 24.35 -28.62 5.19
CA LYS A 169 24.19 -30.06 4.99
C LYS A 169 25.39 -30.65 4.24
N ILE A 170 25.86 -30.00 3.18
CA ILE A 170 27.05 -30.40 2.42
C ILE A 170 28.28 -30.46 3.33
N LYS A 171 28.50 -29.41 4.13
CA LYS A 171 29.58 -29.35 5.13
C LYS A 171 29.51 -30.51 6.12
N LYS A 172 28.34 -30.76 6.71
CA LYS A 172 28.14 -31.84 7.70
C LYS A 172 28.40 -33.23 7.13
N LEU A 173 28.11 -33.43 5.84
CA LEU A 173 28.37 -34.69 5.15
C LEU A 173 29.83 -34.87 4.74
N GLY A 174 30.72 -33.91 5.02
CA GLY A 174 32.13 -33.96 4.63
C GLY A 174 32.33 -33.91 3.11
N ILE A 175 31.32 -33.49 2.35
CA ILE A 175 31.42 -33.36 0.90
C ILE A 175 32.30 -32.16 0.61
N SER A 176 33.44 -32.39 -0.09
CA SER A 176 34.29 -31.31 -0.55
C SER A 176 33.49 -30.41 -1.49
N TYR A 177 33.30 -29.15 -1.08
CA TYR A 177 32.70 -28.13 -1.91
C TYR A 177 33.80 -27.16 -2.36
N HIS A 178 34.08 -27.18 -3.65
CA HIS A 178 34.90 -26.15 -4.28
C HIS A 178 33.97 -25.09 -4.89
N ASP A 179 34.09 -23.86 -4.40
CA ASP A 179 33.50 -22.73 -5.08
C ASP A 179 34.24 -22.53 -6.42
N SER A 180 33.52 -22.27 -7.51
CA SER A 180 34.08 -22.12 -8.86
C SER A 180 34.78 -20.77 -9.08
N ILE A 181 35.45 -20.26 -8.04
CA ILE A 181 35.98 -18.91 -7.95
C ILE A 181 37.51 -18.98 -7.98
N SER A 182 38.14 -18.17 -8.83
CA SER A 182 39.60 -18.04 -8.85
C SER A 182 40.13 -17.40 -7.55
N ALA A 183 41.42 -17.62 -7.24
CA ALA A 183 42.06 -16.99 -6.08
C ALA A 183 41.99 -15.44 -6.12
N ALA A 184 42.10 -14.85 -7.32
CA ALA A 184 42.00 -13.41 -7.52
C ALA A 184 40.58 -12.87 -7.22
N GLU A 185 39.54 -13.54 -7.73
CA GLU A 185 38.14 -13.20 -7.43
C GLU A 185 37.84 -13.36 -5.93
N LYS A 186 38.41 -14.38 -5.28
CA LYS A 186 38.25 -14.62 -3.84
C LYS A 186 38.80 -13.46 -3.00
N LEU A 187 39.93 -12.87 -3.41
CA LEU A 187 40.50 -11.69 -2.74
C LEU A 187 39.59 -10.46 -2.86
N ILE A 188 38.98 -10.25 -4.03
CA ILE A 188 38.01 -9.17 -4.26
C ILE A 188 36.79 -9.33 -3.35
N LEU A 189 36.22 -10.54 -3.30
CA LEU A 189 35.06 -10.85 -2.47
C LEU A 189 35.37 -10.72 -0.98
N ASN A 190 36.53 -11.20 -0.53
CA ASN A 190 36.95 -11.06 0.87
C ASN A 190 37.06 -9.59 1.29
N LYS A 191 37.59 -8.73 0.41
CA LYS A 191 37.66 -7.29 0.63
C LYS A 191 36.27 -6.65 0.66
N MET A 192 35.39 -7.05 -0.25
CA MET A 192 34.01 -6.55 -0.35
C MET A 192 33.20 -6.83 0.92
N PHE A 193 33.31 -8.04 1.48
CA PHE A 193 32.55 -8.47 2.66
C PHE A 193 33.33 -8.40 3.98
N LYS A 194 34.57 -7.90 3.93
CA LYS A 194 35.48 -7.74 5.09
C LYS A 194 35.64 -9.02 5.91
N THR A 195 35.61 -10.18 5.27
CA THR A 195 35.76 -11.49 5.89
C THR A 195 36.12 -12.53 4.83
N GLN A 196 36.63 -13.69 5.23
CA GLN A 196 36.80 -14.80 4.29
C GLN A 196 35.43 -15.37 3.93
N VAL A 197 35.16 -15.46 2.62
CA VAL A 197 33.86 -15.89 2.12
C VAL A 197 33.94 -17.08 1.16
N THR A 198 32.84 -17.81 1.13
CA THR A 198 32.53 -18.87 0.17
C THR A 198 31.20 -18.53 -0.49
N LEU A 199 31.10 -18.75 -1.81
CA LEU A 199 29.85 -18.56 -2.54
C LEU A 199 29.08 -19.86 -2.65
N PHE A 200 27.76 -19.79 -2.55
CA PHE A 200 26.87 -20.91 -2.80
C PHE A 200 25.76 -20.51 -3.78
N PRO A 201 25.54 -21.27 -4.87
CA PRO A 201 24.55 -20.93 -5.86
C PRO A 201 23.16 -21.10 -5.27
N ILE A 202 22.25 -20.17 -5.59
CA ILE A 202 20.83 -20.39 -5.29
C ILE A 202 20.26 -21.42 -6.27
N ASP A 203 19.49 -22.35 -5.72
CA ASP A 203 18.61 -23.20 -6.52
C ASP A 203 17.26 -22.50 -6.66
N MET A 204 16.95 -22.09 -7.89
CA MET A 204 15.68 -21.44 -8.23
C MET A 204 14.61 -22.44 -8.68
N SER A 205 14.94 -23.73 -8.76
CA SER A 205 13.96 -24.77 -9.05
C SER A 205 13.18 -25.09 -7.78
N ASN A 206 11.87 -24.82 -7.78
CA ASN A 206 10.97 -25.09 -6.65
C ASN A 206 10.71 -26.61 -6.42
N SER A 207 11.61 -27.49 -6.85
CA SER A 207 11.41 -28.94 -6.80
C SER A 207 12.19 -29.56 -5.64
N PRO A 208 11.51 -30.03 -4.57
CA PRO A 208 12.17 -30.65 -3.42
C PRO A 208 12.80 -32.02 -3.72
N SER A 209 12.66 -32.55 -4.95
CA SER A 209 12.96 -33.94 -5.29
C SER A 209 14.17 -34.17 -6.21
N LYS A 210 14.89 -33.12 -6.64
CA LYS A 210 16.14 -33.32 -7.41
C LYS A 210 17.37 -33.21 -6.51
N ARG A 211 18.33 -34.11 -6.70
CA ARG A 211 19.70 -33.95 -6.17
C ARG A 211 20.18 -32.54 -6.53
N PRO A 212 20.96 -31.87 -5.67
CA PRO A 212 21.48 -30.54 -5.96
C PRO A 212 22.39 -30.63 -7.18
N SER A 213 21.85 -30.46 -8.38
CA SER A 213 22.67 -30.10 -9.52
C SER A 213 23.19 -28.71 -9.19
N MET A 214 24.51 -28.54 -9.14
CA MET A 214 25.14 -27.24 -8.94
C MET A 214 24.60 -26.29 -10.02
N SER A 215 23.59 -25.53 -9.64
CA SER A 215 22.88 -24.60 -10.51
C SER A 215 23.89 -23.58 -11.01
N ASN A 216 23.97 -23.35 -12.33
CA ASN A 216 24.71 -22.25 -12.95
C ASN A 216 24.02 -20.90 -12.68
N SER A 217 23.46 -20.71 -11.49
CA SER A 217 22.81 -19.48 -11.10
C SER A 217 23.85 -18.35 -11.10
N PRO A 218 23.59 -17.25 -11.81
CA PRO A 218 24.44 -16.06 -11.74
C PRO A 218 24.34 -15.37 -10.38
N TYR A 219 23.40 -15.78 -9.52
CA TYR A 219 23.18 -15.27 -8.17
C TYR A 219 23.70 -16.25 -7.14
N GLN A 220 24.48 -15.75 -6.19
CA GLN A 220 25.18 -16.55 -5.18
C GLN A 220 24.95 -15.96 -3.79
N VAL A 221 24.71 -16.82 -2.81
CA VAL A 221 24.72 -16.46 -1.40
C VAL A 221 26.16 -16.41 -0.92
N VAL A 222 26.53 -15.36 -0.21
CA VAL A 222 27.86 -15.18 0.37
C VAL A 222 27.83 -15.64 1.82
N LEU A 223 28.59 -16.68 2.13
CA LEU A 223 28.72 -17.22 3.48
C LEU A 223 30.12 -16.94 4.03
N ASN A 224 30.22 -16.62 5.31
CA ASN A 224 31.52 -16.61 5.99
C ASN A 224 31.97 -18.03 6.41
N GLN A 225 33.12 -18.14 7.06
CA GLN A 225 33.65 -19.41 7.59
C GLN A 225 32.72 -20.10 8.60
N LEU A 226 31.87 -19.33 9.30
CA LEU A 226 30.85 -19.83 10.23
C LEU A 226 29.54 -20.22 9.53
N PHE A 227 29.48 -20.10 8.20
CA PHE A 227 28.29 -20.34 7.37
C PHE A 227 27.15 -19.36 7.67
N ASP A 228 27.47 -18.17 8.15
CA ASP A 228 26.54 -17.06 8.26
C ASP A 228 26.46 -16.27 6.96
N ILE A 229 25.24 -15.86 6.62
CA ILE A 229 24.97 -15.06 5.43
C ILE A 229 25.55 -13.66 5.66
N ARG A 230 26.48 -13.26 4.79
CA ARG A 230 27.04 -11.90 4.76
C ARG A 230 26.42 -11.04 3.67
N GLY A 231 25.69 -11.65 2.75
CA GLY A 231 24.99 -10.96 1.68
C GLY A 231 24.78 -11.86 0.48
N MET A 232 24.53 -11.24 -0.66
CA MET A 232 24.46 -11.90 -1.95
C MET A 232 25.28 -11.16 -2.98
N VAL A 233 25.76 -11.89 -3.99
CA VAL A 233 26.40 -11.32 -5.16
C VAL A 233 25.78 -11.89 -6.42
N HIS A 234 25.93 -11.15 -7.51
CA HIS A 234 25.67 -11.69 -8.83
C HIS A 234 26.84 -11.43 -9.77
N LYS A 235 27.04 -12.34 -10.72
CA LYS A 235 28.09 -12.21 -11.74
C LYS A 235 27.55 -11.48 -12.96
N VAL A 236 28.24 -10.42 -13.38
CA VAL A 236 27.99 -9.72 -14.65
C VAL A 236 29.28 -9.73 -15.45
N LYS A 237 29.30 -10.46 -16.56
CA LYS A 237 30.54 -10.80 -17.27
C LYS A 237 31.51 -11.45 -16.27
N ASP A 238 32.69 -10.90 -16.08
CA ASP A 238 33.71 -11.41 -15.16
C ASP A 238 33.81 -10.63 -13.84
N LYS A 239 32.77 -9.85 -13.50
CA LYS A 239 32.75 -9.04 -12.28
C LYS A 239 31.65 -9.48 -11.32
N TRP A 240 32.03 -9.62 -10.05
CA TRP A 240 31.10 -9.82 -8.94
C TRP A 240 30.54 -8.48 -8.48
N ILE A 241 29.22 -8.39 -8.40
CA ILE A 241 28.51 -7.19 -7.93
C ILE A 241 27.71 -7.59 -6.69
N ALA A 242 27.91 -6.86 -5.59
CA ALA A 242 27.10 -7.02 -4.38
C ALA A 242 25.65 -6.62 -4.65
N CYS A 243 24.72 -7.44 -4.17
CA CYS A 243 23.31 -7.11 -4.19
C CYS A 243 22.97 -6.15 -3.06
N GLU A 244 22.00 -5.28 -3.30
CA GLU A 244 21.50 -4.33 -2.30
C GLU A 244 20.62 -5.08 -1.27
N GLU A 245 20.88 -4.90 0.01
CA GLU A 245 20.01 -5.43 1.06
C GLU A 245 18.72 -4.61 1.13
N VAL A 246 17.58 -5.30 1.03
CA VAL A 246 16.27 -4.69 1.16
C VAL A 246 15.80 -4.87 2.59
N TRP A 247 15.80 -3.79 3.35
CA TRP A 247 15.36 -3.73 4.74
C TRP A 247 13.89 -3.32 4.82
N TYR A 248 13.14 -3.87 5.77
CA TYR A 248 11.76 -3.49 6.01
C TYR A 248 11.44 -3.46 7.52
N VAL A 249 10.47 -2.64 7.90
CA VAL A 249 9.85 -2.69 9.22
C VAL A 249 8.57 -3.51 9.07
N LYS A 250 8.37 -4.48 9.97
CA LYS A 250 7.11 -5.23 9.99
C LYS A 250 6.02 -4.24 10.40
N GLU A 251 5.00 -4.08 9.57
CA GLU A 251 3.91 -3.20 9.96
C GLU A 251 3.04 -3.88 11.01
N ASP A 252 2.83 -3.16 12.12
CA ASP A 252 1.85 -3.52 13.14
C ASP A 252 0.46 -3.66 12.50
N LYS A 253 -0.32 -4.62 12.99
CA LYS A 253 -1.75 -4.65 12.63
C LYS A 253 -2.38 -3.33 13.08
N PRO A 254 -3.17 -2.67 12.23
CA PRO A 254 -3.90 -1.48 12.63
C PRO A 254 -4.75 -1.77 13.87
N ILE A 255 -4.46 -1.08 14.97
CA ILE A 255 -5.17 -1.27 16.25
C ILE A 255 -6.52 -0.57 16.16
N LEU A 256 -7.59 -1.24 16.62
CA LEU A 256 -8.91 -0.65 16.75
C LEU A 256 -8.82 0.52 17.76
N SER A 257 -9.04 1.74 17.27
CA SER A 257 -8.70 2.96 18.02
C SER A 257 -9.65 3.25 19.18
N SER A 258 -10.93 2.87 19.08
CA SER A 258 -11.94 3.04 20.14
C SER A 258 -13.27 2.37 19.75
N LEU A 259 -14.22 2.28 20.68
CA LEU A 259 -15.55 1.71 20.43
C LEU A 259 -16.28 2.51 19.33
N GLY A 260 -16.53 1.89 18.18
CA GLY A 260 -17.23 2.51 17.05
C GLY A 260 -16.35 3.27 16.06
N VAL A 261 -15.02 3.28 16.23
CA VAL A 261 -14.07 3.83 15.24
C VAL A 261 -13.22 2.68 14.69
N ASN A 262 -13.19 2.54 13.36
CA ASN A 262 -12.39 1.49 12.72
C ASN A 262 -10.90 1.83 12.70
N SER A 263 -10.10 0.89 12.22
CA SER A 263 -8.65 0.99 12.13
C SER A 263 -8.15 2.15 11.25
N MET A 264 -8.99 2.65 10.33
CA MET A 264 -8.70 3.82 9.49
C MET A 264 -9.09 5.15 10.13
N GLY A 265 -9.61 5.12 11.37
CA GLY A 265 -10.07 6.30 12.09
C GLY A 265 -11.42 6.80 11.59
N GLU A 266 -12.26 5.91 11.06
CA GLU A 266 -13.60 6.22 10.56
C GLU A 266 -14.63 5.90 11.64
N LEU A 267 -15.36 6.91 12.10
CA LEU A 267 -16.48 6.73 13.01
C LEU A 267 -17.66 6.09 12.28
N ARG A 268 -18.16 4.96 12.80
CA ARG A 268 -19.29 4.24 12.23
C ARG A 268 -20.63 4.75 12.79
N PRO A 269 -21.60 5.13 11.96
CA PRO A 269 -22.95 5.47 12.42
C PRO A 269 -23.63 4.28 13.10
N LYS A 270 -24.31 4.52 14.24
CA LYS A 270 -24.88 3.47 15.13
C LYS A 270 -25.88 2.51 14.46
N ASN A 271 -26.52 2.91 13.36
CA ASN A 271 -27.52 2.10 12.64
C ASN A 271 -27.14 1.80 11.18
N LEU A 272 -25.86 1.93 10.82
CA LEU A 272 -25.44 1.67 9.44
C LEU A 272 -25.47 0.17 9.12
N ARG A 273 -26.21 -0.16 8.06
CA ARG A 273 -26.41 -1.54 7.56
C ARG A 273 -26.03 -1.64 6.09
N ALA A 274 -25.92 -2.87 5.62
CA ALA A 274 -25.76 -3.15 4.20
C ALA A 274 -27.00 -2.70 3.42
N HIS A 275 -26.78 -2.35 2.15
CA HIS A 275 -27.83 -1.94 1.21
C HIS A 275 -27.70 -2.74 -0.09
N THR A 276 -28.84 -3.08 -0.66
CA THR A 276 -28.97 -3.68 -1.99
C THR A 276 -29.53 -2.62 -2.94
N CYS A 277 -28.75 -2.29 -3.97
CA CYS A 277 -29.07 -1.30 -4.99
C CYS A 277 -29.15 -1.98 -6.36
N GLY A 278 -30.35 -2.35 -6.79
CA GLY A 278 -30.51 -3.20 -7.98
C GLY A 278 -29.86 -4.57 -7.74
N ALA A 279 -28.91 -4.96 -8.61
CA ALA A 279 -28.15 -6.20 -8.46
C ALA A 279 -26.88 -6.04 -7.59
N LEU A 280 -26.57 -4.83 -7.14
CA LEU A 280 -25.34 -4.52 -6.40
C LEU A 280 -25.60 -4.57 -4.89
N GLU A 281 -24.67 -5.17 -4.15
CA GLU A 281 -24.69 -5.19 -2.69
C GLU A 281 -23.54 -4.39 -2.11
N PHE A 282 -23.86 -3.49 -1.18
CA PHE A 282 -22.88 -2.68 -0.48
C PHE A 282 -22.94 -3.00 1.01
N SER A 283 -21.83 -3.51 1.54
CA SER A 283 -21.71 -3.75 2.98
C SER A 283 -21.77 -2.43 3.77
N ALA A 284 -22.17 -2.52 5.03
CA ALA A 284 -22.13 -1.36 5.92
C ALA A 284 -20.73 -0.75 6.04
N THR A 285 -19.68 -1.60 6.01
CA THR A 285 -18.29 -1.15 6.01
C THR A 285 -17.96 -0.36 4.73
N SER A 286 -18.41 -0.84 3.56
CA SER A 286 -18.24 -0.11 2.30
C SER A 286 -18.92 1.25 2.35
N ILE A 287 -20.18 1.31 2.74
CA ILE A 287 -20.92 2.58 2.82
C ILE A 287 -20.24 3.54 3.80
N ASN A 288 -19.71 3.04 4.92
CA ASN A 288 -19.00 3.85 5.90
C ASN A 288 -17.77 4.51 5.28
N SER A 289 -16.89 3.76 4.64
CA SER A 289 -15.66 4.32 4.07
C SER A 289 -15.96 5.29 2.91
N HIS A 290 -17.01 5.05 2.13
CA HIS A 290 -17.49 6.01 1.11
C HIS A 290 -18.04 7.29 1.74
N LEU A 291 -18.80 7.20 2.83
CA LEU A 291 -19.28 8.36 3.59
C LEU A 291 -18.11 9.22 4.08
N HIS A 292 -17.08 8.60 4.65
CA HIS A 292 -15.88 9.31 5.09
C HIS A 292 -15.11 9.93 3.93
N ALA A 293 -15.04 9.26 2.77
CA ALA A 293 -14.38 9.80 1.58
C ALA A 293 -15.10 11.04 1.05
N ALA A 294 -16.43 10.97 0.94
CA ALA A 294 -17.26 12.09 0.52
C ALA A 294 -17.14 13.28 1.47
N CYS A 295 -17.14 13.01 2.78
CA CYS A 295 -16.96 14.02 3.81
C CYS A 295 -15.59 14.69 3.78
N HIS A 296 -14.53 13.90 3.59
CA HIS A 296 -13.19 14.45 3.44
C HIS A 296 -13.06 15.32 2.18
N ALA A 297 -13.78 15.01 1.11
CA ALA A 297 -13.85 15.85 -0.08
C ALA A 297 -14.55 17.19 0.19
N LEU A 298 -15.70 17.16 0.88
CA LEU A 298 -16.45 18.36 1.25
C LEU A 298 -15.66 19.33 2.13
N GLN A 299 -14.95 18.80 3.12
CA GLN A 299 -14.12 19.61 4.01
C GLN A 299 -12.92 20.25 3.30
N GLY A 300 -12.47 19.66 2.19
CA GLY A 300 -11.34 20.18 1.40
C GLY A 300 -11.71 21.27 0.40
N GLN A 301 -13.00 21.47 0.09
CA GLN A 301 -13.49 22.46 -0.89
C GLN A 301 -13.73 23.85 -0.30
N THR A 302 -13.61 24.05 1.00
CA THR A 302 -13.81 25.36 1.65
C THR A 302 -12.71 26.40 1.40
N THR A 303 -11.70 26.09 0.57
CA THR A 303 -10.57 27.01 0.27
C THR A 303 -10.30 27.24 -1.21
N ALA A 304 -11.01 26.58 -2.13
CA ALA A 304 -10.86 26.77 -3.56
C ALA A 304 -12.25 26.76 -4.21
N GLU A 305 -12.53 27.74 -5.07
CA GLU A 305 -13.76 27.74 -5.86
C GLU A 305 -13.90 26.41 -6.62
N PRO A 306 -15.09 25.79 -6.63
CA PRO A 306 -15.35 24.60 -7.43
C PRO A 306 -14.99 24.92 -8.88
N ASN A 307 -14.03 24.20 -9.44
CA ASN A 307 -13.72 24.36 -10.85
C ASN A 307 -14.89 23.75 -11.64
N ASP A 308 -15.28 24.32 -12.77
CA ASP A 308 -16.47 23.93 -13.58
C ASP A 308 -16.41 22.47 -14.13
N HIS A 309 -15.32 21.76 -13.82
CA HIS A 309 -15.06 20.37 -14.14
C HIS A 309 -15.23 19.40 -12.95
N ASP A 310 -15.51 19.89 -11.74
CA ASP A 310 -15.70 19.07 -10.54
C ASP A 310 -17.12 18.48 -10.54
N LYS A 311 -17.22 17.20 -10.88
CA LYS A 311 -18.51 16.54 -11.11
C LYS A 311 -19.18 15.98 -9.86
N TYR A 312 -18.49 15.92 -8.72
CA TYR A 312 -19.05 15.54 -7.42
C TYR A 312 -18.30 16.26 -6.29
N PRO A 313 -18.92 16.48 -5.13
CA PRO A 313 -20.30 16.12 -4.79
C PRO A 313 -21.33 17.01 -5.50
N LEU A 314 -22.39 16.41 -6.07
CA LEU A 314 -23.47 17.15 -6.74
C LEU A 314 -24.59 17.45 -5.74
N MET A 315 -25.13 18.66 -5.79
CA MET A 315 -26.38 18.97 -5.11
C MET A 315 -27.53 18.18 -5.75
N THR A 316 -28.30 17.44 -4.97
CA THR A 316 -29.50 16.76 -5.50
C THR A 316 -30.63 17.77 -5.70
N GLN A 317 -31.38 17.61 -6.77
CA GLN A 317 -32.66 18.29 -7.01
C GLN A 317 -33.87 17.46 -6.55
N SER A 318 -33.63 16.34 -5.85
CA SER A 318 -34.68 15.40 -5.45
C SER A 318 -35.70 16.05 -4.52
N HIS A 319 -36.93 16.19 -5.03
CA HIS A 319 -38.05 16.77 -4.30
C HIS A 319 -38.44 15.96 -3.06
N SER A 320 -38.16 14.65 -3.02
CA SER A 320 -38.47 13.78 -1.89
C SER A 320 -37.56 13.98 -0.67
N LEU A 321 -36.49 14.77 -0.81
CA LEU A 321 -35.52 15.04 0.26
C LEU A 321 -35.52 16.51 0.73
N GLN A 322 -36.52 17.30 0.33
CA GLN A 322 -36.62 18.73 0.69
C GLN A 322 -36.58 18.97 2.21
N GLU A 323 -37.13 18.06 3.02
CA GLU A 323 -37.10 18.16 4.50
C GLU A 323 -35.72 17.91 5.11
N SER A 324 -34.80 17.25 4.38
CA SER A 324 -33.44 16.94 4.86
C SER A 324 -32.43 18.07 4.62
N GLY A 325 -32.86 19.16 3.99
CA GLY A 325 -32.01 20.28 3.61
C GLY A 325 -31.10 19.96 2.41
N PRO A 326 -30.12 20.84 2.10
CA PRO A 326 -29.24 20.65 0.96
C PRO A 326 -28.46 19.34 1.09
N THR A 327 -28.75 18.42 0.18
CA THR A 327 -28.18 17.07 0.16
C THR A 327 -27.26 16.92 -1.04
N LEU A 328 -26.17 16.21 -0.81
CA LEU A 328 -25.07 16.02 -1.74
C LEU A 328 -24.98 14.55 -2.10
N MET A 329 -24.75 14.27 -3.37
CA MET A 329 -24.64 12.92 -3.91
C MET A 329 -23.18 12.55 -4.05
N TRP A 330 -22.84 11.30 -3.71
CA TRP A 330 -21.50 10.76 -3.88
C TRP A 330 -21.51 9.32 -4.40
N PRO A 331 -20.65 8.97 -5.37
CA PRO A 331 -20.62 7.65 -5.97
C PRO A 331 -20.14 6.56 -5.02
N LEU A 332 -20.88 5.44 -4.95
CA LEU A 332 -20.39 4.20 -4.37
C LEU A 332 -19.51 3.49 -5.39
N ARG A 333 -18.21 3.35 -5.11
CA ARG A 333 -17.25 2.70 -5.99
C ARG A 333 -17.36 1.18 -5.88
N LEU A 334 -17.16 0.51 -7.01
CA LEU A 334 -17.12 -0.95 -7.10
C LEU A 334 -15.66 -1.45 -7.10
N PRO A 335 -15.41 -2.73 -6.76
CA PRO A 335 -14.10 -3.35 -6.93
C PRO A 335 -13.67 -3.45 -8.40
N GLU A 336 -12.35 -3.49 -8.63
CA GLU A 336 -11.79 -3.70 -9.99
C GLU A 336 -12.12 -5.09 -10.56
N GLU A 337 -12.42 -6.06 -9.69
CA GLU A 337 -12.56 -7.48 -10.04
C GLU A 337 -13.89 -7.84 -10.74
N ALA A 338 -13.89 -9.04 -11.33
CA ALA A 338 -14.87 -9.53 -12.30
C ALA A 338 -16.21 -10.00 -11.70
N THR A 339 -16.51 -9.68 -10.44
CA THR A 339 -17.80 -10.03 -9.82
C THR A 339 -18.98 -9.39 -10.55
N TYR A 340 -18.72 -8.26 -11.23
CA TYR A 340 -19.68 -7.52 -12.02
C TYR A 340 -19.21 -7.42 -13.47
N ASN A 341 -20.13 -7.60 -14.42
CA ASN A 341 -19.80 -7.46 -15.83
C ASN A 341 -19.39 -5.99 -16.16
N ILE A 342 -18.77 -5.77 -17.31
CA ILE A 342 -18.27 -4.43 -17.69
C ILE A 342 -19.43 -3.41 -17.76
N HIS A 343 -20.60 -3.83 -18.23
CA HIS A 343 -21.78 -2.97 -18.32
C HIS A 343 -22.29 -2.55 -16.94
N GLU A 344 -22.40 -3.46 -15.98
CA GLU A 344 -22.82 -3.17 -14.60
C GLU A 344 -21.88 -2.19 -13.90
N ARG A 345 -20.57 -2.29 -14.18
CA ARG A 345 -19.57 -1.36 -13.63
C ARG A 345 -19.66 0.03 -14.25
N GLN A 346 -19.86 0.12 -15.56
CA GLN A 346 -19.98 1.38 -16.29
C GLN A 346 -21.35 2.05 -16.07
N SER A 347 -22.38 1.26 -15.75
CA SER A 347 -23.73 1.73 -15.44
C SER A 347 -23.99 1.86 -13.95
N ASN A 348 -22.96 1.79 -13.11
CA ASN A 348 -23.15 1.91 -11.67
C ASN A 348 -23.67 3.32 -11.35
N THR A 349 -24.89 3.35 -10.85
CA THR A 349 -25.65 4.56 -10.54
C THR A 349 -25.94 4.65 -9.05
N CYS A 350 -25.30 3.80 -8.23
CA CYS A 350 -25.51 3.75 -6.79
C CYS A 350 -24.74 4.87 -6.10
N MET A 351 -25.45 5.68 -5.33
CA MET A 351 -24.95 6.88 -4.68
C MET A 351 -25.29 6.84 -3.20
N ILE A 352 -24.39 7.38 -2.37
CA ILE A 352 -24.76 7.83 -1.03
C ILE A 352 -25.22 9.29 -1.11
N PHE A 353 -26.22 9.60 -0.31
CA PHE A 353 -26.74 10.95 -0.12
C PHE A 353 -26.32 11.41 1.26
N ILE A 354 -25.68 12.58 1.33
CA ILE A 354 -25.11 13.13 2.56
C ILE A 354 -25.50 14.59 2.72
N ASN A 355 -25.75 15.02 3.95
CA ASN A 355 -25.99 16.44 4.22
C ASN A 355 -24.68 17.20 4.49
N LYS A 356 -24.76 18.53 4.58
CA LYS A 356 -23.60 19.40 4.88
C LYS A 356 -22.90 19.08 6.21
N ALA A 357 -23.61 18.45 7.16
CA ALA A 357 -23.06 18.00 8.43
C ALA A 357 -22.43 16.59 8.35
N CYS A 358 -22.21 16.07 7.14
CA CYS A 358 -21.56 14.78 6.94
C CYS A 358 -22.34 13.58 7.49
N ARG A 359 -23.66 13.70 7.58
CA ARG A 359 -24.55 12.60 7.98
C ARG A 359 -25.12 11.94 6.74
N LEU A 360 -25.15 10.60 6.77
CA LEU A 360 -25.81 9.80 5.74
C LEU A 360 -27.32 10.05 5.80
N VAL A 361 -27.88 10.52 4.69
CA VAL A 361 -29.32 10.66 4.45
C VAL A 361 -29.88 9.33 3.93
N GLY A 362 -29.18 8.68 3.01
CA GLY A 362 -29.55 7.36 2.51
C GLY A 362 -28.66 6.88 1.36
N VAL A 363 -29.02 5.74 0.79
CA VAL A 363 -28.36 5.16 -0.38
C VAL A 363 -29.41 5.01 -1.48
N PHE A 364 -29.11 5.48 -2.68
CA PHE A 364 -30.07 5.54 -3.78
C PHE A 364 -29.41 5.10 -5.09
N ARG A 365 -30.22 4.58 -6.01
CA ARG A 365 -29.86 4.37 -7.40
C ARG A 365 -30.36 5.56 -8.22
N HIS A 366 -29.43 6.31 -8.81
CA HIS A 366 -29.74 7.45 -9.66
C HIS A 366 -30.19 6.98 -11.05
N THR A 367 -31.34 7.45 -11.54
CA THR A 367 -31.84 7.11 -12.88
C THR A 367 -32.28 8.38 -13.61
N PRO A 368 -32.41 8.35 -14.95
CA PRO A 368 -32.95 9.50 -15.69
C PRO A 368 -34.33 9.97 -15.20
N ASN A 369 -35.10 9.06 -14.58
CA ASN A 369 -36.45 9.32 -14.09
C ASN A 369 -36.49 9.67 -12.59
N GLY A 370 -35.34 9.81 -11.93
CA GLY A 370 -35.23 10.15 -10.51
C GLY A 370 -34.40 9.18 -9.67
N ASP A 371 -34.35 9.45 -8.37
CA ASP A 371 -33.57 8.69 -7.39
C ASP A 371 -34.41 7.61 -6.70
N ILE A 372 -34.01 6.34 -6.83
CA ILE A 372 -34.73 5.20 -6.26
C ILE A 372 -34.00 4.75 -4.98
N PRO A 373 -34.66 4.72 -3.81
CA PRO A 373 -34.01 4.29 -2.57
C PRO A 373 -33.58 2.82 -2.63
N CYS A 374 -32.36 2.55 -2.19
CA CYS A 374 -31.84 1.19 -2.08
C CYS A 374 -32.41 0.48 -0.85
N LEU A 375 -32.57 -0.84 -0.94
CA LEU A 375 -33.14 -1.64 0.13
C LEU A 375 -32.10 -1.87 1.23
N GLN A 376 -32.39 -1.41 2.45
CA GLN A 376 -31.57 -1.70 3.62
C GLN A 376 -31.82 -3.13 4.11
N SER A 377 -30.76 -3.88 4.41
CA SER A 377 -30.91 -5.24 4.94
C SER A 377 -31.67 -5.26 6.27
N LYS A 378 -32.67 -6.16 6.39
CA LYS A 378 -33.40 -6.40 7.65
C LYS A 378 -32.47 -7.05 8.68
N ILE A 379 -32.68 -6.78 9.97
CA ILE A 379 -32.08 -7.61 11.03
C ILE A 379 -32.67 -9.00 10.85
N LEU A 380 -31.85 -10.00 10.51
CA LEU A 380 -32.21 -11.37 10.84
C LEU A 380 -32.22 -11.44 12.36
N SER A 381 -33.40 -11.31 12.96
CA SER A 381 -33.57 -11.67 14.36
C SER A 381 -33.10 -13.11 14.45
N ARG A 382 -32.04 -13.36 15.23
CA ARG A 382 -31.68 -14.72 15.62
C ARG A 382 -32.94 -15.34 16.21
N SER A 383 -33.59 -16.20 15.45
CA SER A 383 -34.60 -17.12 15.97
C SER A 383 -33.91 -17.86 17.10
N ARG A 384 -34.33 -17.56 18.34
CA ARG A 384 -34.03 -18.41 19.49
C ARG A 384 -34.60 -19.78 19.14
N ILE A 385 -33.73 -20.69 18.72
CA ILE A 385 -34.04 -22.12 18.79
C ILE A 385 -34.20 -22.38 20.29
N ARG A 386 -35.42 -22.75 20.67
CA ARG A 386 -35.75 -23.21 22.02
C ARG A 386 -35.24 -24.63 22.21
#